data_AF-A0AAD9PD52-F1
#
_entry.id   AF-A0AAD9PD52-F1
#
_cell.length_a   1.000
_cell.length_b   1.000
_cell.length_c   1.000
_cell.angle_alpha   90.00
_cell.angle_beta   90.00
_cell.angle_gamma   90.00
#
_symmetry.space_group_name_H-M   'P 1'
#
loop_
_entity.id
_entity.type
_entity.pdbx_description
1 polymer ?
#
loop_
_entity_poly.entity_id
_entity_poly.type
_entity_poly.pdbx_seq_one_letter_code
_entity_poly.pdbx_strand_id
1 'polypeptide(L)'
;MKQLTEHTTEGQYQPESLQVRRLGSKHKNETETDEARSRPLLVTFPDEDKKASVMKNLYKLKTKGEPFREMIIKHDMSREDREKERLLQKEAREKTAGTNFKFCLHSKRSTRRKTNHQGKKKERNDQPKSDTYVLEK
;
A
#
# COMPACT_ATOMS: atom_id res chain seq x y z
N MET A 1 57.50 9.54 8.62
CA MET A 1 56.31 8.67 8.51
C MET A 1 55.10 9.52 8.84
N LYS A 2 54.22 9.78 7.87
CA LYS A 2 52.98 10.54 8.10
C LYS A 2 51.90 9.54 8.50
N GLN A 3 51.39 9.65 9.72
CA GLN A 3 50.25 8.87 10.16
C GLN A 3 49.00 9.40 9.44
N LEU A 4 48.29 8.53 8.74
CA LEU A 4 46.96 8.80 8.20
C LEU A 4 45.98 8.63 9.37
N THR A 5 45.46 9.74 9.88
CA THR A 5 44.34 9.74 10.81
C THR A 5 43.06 9.50 10.02
N GLU A 6 42.52 8.29 10.11
CA GLU A 6 41.18 7.96 9.65
C GLU A 6 40.15 8.62 10.57
N HIS A 7 39.73 9.83 10.21
CA HIS A 7 38.51 10.41 10.71
C HIS A 7 37.43 10.19 9.66
N THR A 8 36.78 9.03 9.70
CA THR A 8 35.48 8.83 9.03
C THR A 8 34.44 9.61 9.82
N THR A 9 34.43 10.93 9.68
CA THR A 9 33.27 11.73 10.03
C THR A 9 32.11 11.23 9.18
N GLU A 10 30.96 10.95 9.81
CA GLU A 10 29.67 10.71 9.18
C GLU A 10 29.28 11.94 8.34
N GLY A 11 29.93 12.11 7.20
CA GLY A 11 29.66 13.18 6.26
C GLY A 11 28.34 12.86 5.60
N GLN A 12 27.31 13.66 5.91
CA GLN A 12 26.03 13.61 5.23
C GLN A 12 26.27 13.80 3.73
N TYR A 13 26.25 12.69 2.98
CA TYR A 13 26.30 12.73 1.52
C TYR A 13 24.99 13.36 1.03
N GLN A 14 25.05 14.64 0.66
CA GLN A 14 23.98 15.32 -0.03
C GLN A 14 24.31 15.27 -1.53
N PRO A 15 23.50 14.59 -2.36
CA PRO A 15 23.77 14.57 -3.79
C PRO A 15 23.55 15.98 -4.38
N GLU A 16 24.37 16.41 -5.33
CA GLU A 16 24.22 17.75 -5.95
C GLU A 16 22.97 17.85 -6.86
N SER A 17 22.40 16.71 -7.25
CA SER A 17 21.25 16.61 -8.16
C SER A 17 20.34 15.45 -7.79
N LEU A 18 19.15 15.41 -8.40
CA LEU A 18 18.19 14.31 -8.22
C LEU A 18 18.76 13.01 -8.80
N GLN A 19 18.98 12.01 -7.96
CA GLN A 19 19.46 10.70 -8.38
C GLN A 19 18.32 9.68 -8.38
N VAL A 20 18.24 8.87 -9.43
CA VAL A 20 17.22 7.81 -9.58
C VAL A 20 17.91 6.49 -9.90
N ARG A 21 17.65 5.46 -9.10
CA ARG A 21 18.23 4.12 -9.27
C ARG A 21 17.17 3.04 -9.04
N ARG A 22 17.27 1.90 -9.73
CA ARG A 22 16.41 0.73 -9.44
C ARG A 22 17.03 -0.11 -8.33
N LEU A 23 16.23 -0.51 -7.35
CA LEU A 23 16.65 -1.42 -6.28
C LEU A 23 16.57 -2.89 -6.73
N GLY A 24 17.34 -3.78 -6.09
CA GLY A 24 17.43 -5.21 -6.41
C GLY A 24 18.40 -5.55 -7.54
N SER A 25 18.57 -6.84 -7.84
CA SER A 25 19.31 -7.32 -9.02
C SER A 25 18.33 -7.72 -10.13
N LYS A 26 18.79 -7.76 -11.39
CA LYS A 26 18.03 -8.40 -12.48
C LYS A 26 18.34 -9.89 -12.38
N HIS A 27 17.42 -10.71 -11.87
CA HIS A 27 17.67 -12.15 -11.81
C HIS A 27 17.51 -12.72 -13.22
N LYS A 28 18.49 -13.53 -13.67
CA LYS A 28 18.46 -14.18 -14.99
C LYS A 28 17.40 -15.28 -15.10
N ASN A 29 16.80 -15.66 -13.97
CA ASN A 29 15.86 -16.78 -13.83
C ASN A 29 14.50 -16.32 -13.29
N GLU A 30 14.09 -15.08 -13.57
CA GLU A 30 12.71 -14.64 -13.30
C GLU A 30 11.79 -15.48 -14.19
N THR A 31 11.15 -16.51 -13.63
CA THR A 31 10.03 -17.19 -14.28
C THR A 31 8.95 -16.17 -14.59
N GLU A 32 8.23 -16.32 -15.71
CA GLU A 32 7.25 -15.36 -16.29
C GLU A 32 6.23 -14.75 -15.29
N THR A 33 6.05 -15.35 -14.12
CA THR A 33 5.22 -14.82 -13.01
C THR A 33 5.87 -13.65 -12.23
N ASP A 34 7.20 -13.57 -12.16
CA ASP A 34 7.95 -12.49 -11.47
C ASP A 34 8.23 -11.29 -12.39
N GLU A 35 8.23 -11.50 -13.71
CA GLU A 35 8.42 -10.43 -14.71
C GLU A 35 7.34 -9.34 -14.65
N ALA A 36 6.18 -9.64 -14.05
CA ALA A 36 5.07 -8.69 -13.90
C ALA A 36 5.32 -7.59 -12.86
N ARG A 37 6.29 -7.73 -11.94
CA ARG A 37 6.55 -6.74 -10.88
C ARG A 37 7.76 -5.87 -11.21
N SER A 38 7.51 -4.68 -11.76
CA SER A 38 8.57 -3.68 -11.97
C SER A 38 9.35 -3.42 -10.68
N ARG A 39 10.68 -3.51 -10.78
CA ARG A 39 11.61 -3.19 -9.68
C ARG A 39 11.38 -1.78 -9.14
N PRO A 40 11.40 -1.58 -7.81
CA PRO A 40 11.17 -0.27 -7.21
C PRO A 40 12.32 0.69 -7.52
N LEU A 41 11.97 1.98 -7.59
CA LEU A 41 12.91 3.07 -7.79
C LEU A 41 13.26 3.70 -6.43
N LEU A 42 14.55 3.84 -6.17
CA LEU A 42 15.09 4.72 -5.14
C LEU A 42 15.37 6.08 -5.76
N VAL A 43 14.75 7.11 -5.20
CA VAL A 43 14.95 8.51 -5.59
C VAL A 43 15.63 9.22 -4.44
N THR A 44 16.82 9.75 -4.69
CA THR A 44 17.59 10.52 -3.70
C THR A 44 17.54 11.99 -4.10
N PHE A 45 17.03 12.81 -3.19
CA PHE A 45 16.90 14.25 -3.40
C PHE A 45 18.16 14.97 -2.92
N PRO A 46 18.53 16.10 -3.56
CA PRO A 46 19.65 16.93 -3.13
C PRO A 46 19.37 17.64 -1.80
N ASP A 47 18.11 17.99 -1.55
CA ASP A 47 17.67 18.71 -0.36
C ASP A 47 16.55 17.95 0.32
N GLU A 48 16.63 17.85 1.65
CA GLU A 48 15.57 17.24 2.46
C GLU A 48 14.24 18.00 2.32
N ASP A 49 14.29 19.32 2.21
CA ASP A 49 13.10 20.16 2.02
C ASP A 49 12.34 19.82 0.74
N LYS A 50 13.06 19.51 -0.35
CA LYS A 50 12.45 19.10 -1.62
C LYS A 50 11.75 17.74 -1.45
N LYS A 51 12.40 16.79 -0.78
CA LYS A 51 11.78 15.50 -0.42
C LYS A 51 10.54 15.72 0.42
N ALA A 52 10.60 16.53 1.48
CA ALA A 52 9.48 16.83 2.36
C ALA A 52 8.30 17.46 1.60
N SER A 53 8.58 18.41 0.71
CA SER A 53 7.58 19.06 -0.14
C SER A 53 6.87 18.07 -1.07
N VAL A 54 7.62 17.16 -1.70
CA VAL A 54 7.04 16.08 -2.53
C VAL A 54 6.18 15.16 -1.69
N MET A 55 6.71 14.65 -0.57
CA MET A 55 6.01 13.71 0.31
C MET A 55 4.72 14.29 0.88
N LYS A 56 4.73 15.57 1.29
CA LYS A 56 3.55 16.30 1.78
C LYS A 56 2.45 16.44 0.72
N ASN A 57 2.82 16.58 -0.54
CA ASN A 57 1.90 16.82 -1.65
C ASN A 57 1.51 15.56 -2.43
N LEU A 58 1.98 14.36 -2.04
CA LEU A 58 1.69 13.11 -2.75
C LEU A 58 0.19 12.85 -2.94
N TYR A 59 -0.62 13.17 -1.94
CA TYR A 59 -2.06 12.96 -2.02
C TYR A 59 -2.69 13.76 -3.17
N LYS A 60 -2.17 14.97 -3.45
CA LYS A 60 -2.64 15.81 -4.56
C LYS A 60 -2.28 15.22 -5.92
N LEU A 61 -1.15 14.52 -6.01
CA LEU A 61 -0.74 13.84 -7.24
C LEU A 61 -1.63 12.63 -7.52
N LYS A 62 -1.96 11.86 -6.48
CA LYS A 62 -2.84 10.70 -6.60
C LYS A 62 -4.27 11.04 -7.03
N THR A 63 -4.74 12.27 -6.83
CA THR A 63 -6.06 12.73 -7.27
C THR A 63 -6.10 13.30 -8.67
N LYS A 64 -4.94 13.53 -9.32
CA LYS A 64 -4.86 14.23 -10.61
C LYS A 64 -5.02 13.34 -11.86
N GLY A 65 -4.96 12.01 -11.73
CA GLY A 65 -5.16 11.10 -12.87
C GLY A 65 -4.50 9.72 -12.72
N GLU A 66 -4.67 8.87 -13.74
CA GLU A 66 -4.35 7.44 -13.67
C GLU A 66 -2.87 7.04 -13.57
N PRO A 67 -1.82 7.75 -14.05
CA PRO A 67 -0.50 7.20 -13.83
C PRO A 67 -0.09 7.26 -12.34
N PHE A 68 -0.55 8.27 -11.59
CA PHE A 68 -0.09 8.48 -10.21
C PHE A 68 -0.96 7.78 -9.16
N ARG A 69 -2.20 7.44 -9.52
CA ARG A 69 -3.16 6.85 -8.57
C ARG A 69 -2.69 5.46 -8.10
N GLU A 70 -2.15 4.68 -9.02
CA GLU A 70 -1.71 3.30 -8.76
C GLU A 70 -0.29 3.22 -8.21
N MET A 71 0.51 4.28 -8.36
CA MET A 71 1.87 4.33 -7.84
C MET A 71 1.90 4.33 -6.30
N ILE A 72 2.75 3.47 -5.74
CA ILE A 72 3.06 3.45 -4.31
C ILE A 72 4.36 4.23 -4.10
N ILE A 73 4.27 5.34 -3.39
CA ILE A 73 5.42 6.16 -3.01
C ILE A 73 5.50 6.16 -1.49
N LYS A 74 6.69 5.85 -0.96
CA LYS A 74 6.96 5.73 0.49
C LYS A 74 8.33 6.32 0.82
N HIS A 75 8.54 6.64 2.09
CA HIS A 75 9.86 6.95 2.60
C HIS A 75 10.75 5.70 2.53
N ASP A 76 12.00 5.88 2.11
CA ASP A 76 13.02 4.88 2.36
C ASP A 76 13.39 4.94 3.84
N MET A 77 13.27 3.79 4.51
CA MET A 77 13.38 3.67 5.96
C MET A 77 14.17 2.41 6.30
N SER A 78 14.86 2.47 7.44
CA SER A 78 15.51 1.31 8.03
C SER A 78 14.48 0.20 8.28
N ARG A 79 14.96 -1.02 8.46
CA ARG A 79 14.08 -2.16 8.78
C ARG A 79 13.36 -1.93 10.10
N GLU A 80 14.06 -1.43 11.11
CA GLU A 80 13.53 -1.16 12.43
C GLU A 80 12.42 -0.11 12.39
N ASP A 81 12.62 0.98 11.64
CA ASP A 81 11.62 2.04 11.53
C ASP A 81 10.38 1.59 10.77
N ARG A 82 10.54 0.72 9.76
CA ARG A 82 9.41 0.06 9.08
C ARG A 82 8.62 -0.83 10.01
N GLU A 83 9.29 -1.56 10.91
CA GLU A 83 8.62 -2.42 11.89
C GLU A 83 7.86 -1.57 12.93
N LYS A 84 8.47 -0.49 13.43
CA LYS A 84 7.80 0.48 14.31
C LYS A 84 6.56 1.10 13.64
N GLU A 85 6.67 1.56 12.40
CA GLU A 85 5.55 2.12 11.63
C GLU A 85 4.41 1.10 11.50
N ARG A 86 4.74 -0.16 11.19
CA ARG A 86 3.76 -1.25 11.04
C ARG A 86 3.03 -1.52 12.35
N LEU A 87 3.74 -1.53 13.48
CA LEU A 87 3.14 -1.71 14.81
C LEU A 87 2.19 -0.57 15.16
N LEU A 88 2.62 0.68 14.94
CA LEU A 88 1.77 1.87 15.16
C LEU A 88 0.50 1.84 14.32
N GLN A 89 0.60 1.47 13.04
CA GLN A 89 -0.57 1.35 12.17
C GLN A 89 -1.52 0.23 12.63
N LYS A 90 -0.99 -0.88 13.14
CA LYS A 90 -1.79 -1.99 13.67
C LYS A 90 -2.54 -1.55 14.93
N GLU A 91 -1.85 -0.94 15.88
CA GLU A 91 -2.43 -0.44 17.12
C GLU A 91 -3.53 0.60 16.85
N ALA A 92 -3.28 1.54 15.93
CA ALA A 92 -4.29 2.54 15.54
C ALA A 92 -5.55 1.88 14.94
N ARG A 93 -5.38 0.87 14.08
CA ARG A 93 -6.51 0.13 13.49
C ARG A 93 -7.30 -0.61 14.57
N GLU A 94 -6.63 -1.30 15.49
CA GLU A 94 -7.25 -2.04 16.58
C GLU A 94 -8.05 -1.12 17.52
N LYS A 95 -7.49 0.03 17.89
CA LYS A 95 -8.20 1.06 18.68
C LYS A 95 -9.48 1.54 17.99
N THR A 96 -9.45 1.69 16.67
CA THR A 96 -10.63 2.13 15.90
C THR A 96 -11.62 1.01 15.55
N ALA A 97 -11.20 -0.26 15.60
CA ALA A 97 -12.02 -1.40 15.20
C ALA A 97 -13.22 -1.64 16.12
N GLY A 98 -13.13 -1.22 17.39
CA GLY A 98 -14.23 -1.30 18.37
C GLY A 98 -15.12 -0.05 18.44
N THR A 99 -14.74 1.04 17.77
CA THR A 99 -15.50 2.28 17.80
C THR A 99 -16.42 2.39 16.60
N ASN A 100 -17.74 2.48 16.82
CA ASN A 100 -18.75 2.81 15.79
C ASN A 100 -18.62 4.23 15.21
N PHE A 101 -17.55 4.95 15.54
CA PHE A 101 -17.20 6.18 14.86
C PHE A 101 -16.75 5.81 13.44
N LYS A 102 -17.66 6.01 12.48
CA LYS A 102 -17.30 6.24 11.08
C LYS A 102 -16.43 7.50 11.03
N PHE A 103 -15.16 7.38 11.36
CA PHE A 103 -14.15 8.27 10.81
C PHE A 103 -14.13 7.96 9.31
N CYS A 104 -15.03 8.59 8.56
CA CYS A 104 -14.78 8.86 7.17
C CYS A 104 -13.57 9.77 7.17
N LEU A 105 -12.37 9.17 7.01
CA LEU A 105 -11.33 9.81 6.24
C LEU A 105 -12.04 10.35 4.99
N HIS A 106 -12.22 11.67 4.96
CA HIS A 106 -12.77 12.39 3.82
C HIS A 106 -11.74 12.30 2.68
N SER A 107 -11.49 11.10 2.17
CA SER A 107 -11.37 10.98 0.73
C SER A 107 -12.74 11.41 0.21
N LYS A 108 -12.76 12.39 -0.68
CA LYS A 108 -13.99 12.82 -1.34
C LYS A 108 -14.57 11.60 -2.09
N ARG A 109 -15.49 10.87 -1.42
CA ARG A 109 -16.45 9.92 -2.00
C ARG A 109 -17.22 10.66 -3.12
N SER A 110 -17.82 10.05 -4.14
CA SER A 110 -18.02 8.68 -4.60
C SER A 110 -19.06 8.81 -5.72
N THR A 111 -18.89 8.18 -6.87
CA THR A 111 -20.05 7.79 -7.71
C THR A 111 -19.86 6.37 -8.23
N ARG A 112 -19.78 5.39 -7.34
CA ARG A 112 -20.12 4.01 -7.75
C ARG A 112 -21.64 3.98 -7.91
N ARG A 113 -22.11 4.23 -9.14
CA ARG A 113 -23.50 3.96 -9.53
C ARG A 113 -23.80 2.51 -9.16
N LYS A 114 -24.70 2.31 -8.20
CA LYS A 114 -25.41 1.04 -8.07
C LYS A 114 -26.34 0.97 -9.27
N THR A 115 -25.99 0.17 -10.27
CA THR A 115 -26.96 -0.23 -11.28
C THR A 115 -28.03 -1.06 -10.58
N ASN A 116 -29.24 -0.52 -10.49
CA ASN A 116 -30.42 -1.29 -10.12
C ASN A 116 -30.62 -2.36 -11.20
N HIS A 117 -30.28 -3.62 -10.92
CA HIS A 117 -30.86 -4.74 -11.65
C HIS A 117 -32.11 -5.16 -10.89
N GLN A 118 -33.24 -4.61 -11.33
CA GLN A 118 -34.55 -5.11 -10.94
C GLN A 118 -34.76 -6.50 -11.56
N GLY A 119 -35.23 -7.44 -10.75
CA GLY A 119 -36.19 -8.46 -11.18
C GLY A 119 -35.64 -9.76 -11.76
N LYS A 120 -35.55 -10.79 -10.90
CA LYS A 120 -36.41 -11.99 -10.98
C LYS A 120 -36.18 -12.84 -9.73
N LYS A 121 -36.98 -12.60 -8.68
CA LYS A 121 -37.20 -13.62 -7.64
C LYS A 121 -37.88 -14.80 -8.35
N LYS A 122 -37.16 -15.90 -8.55
CA LYS A 122 -37.79 -17.20 -8.79
C LYS A 122 -38.38 -17.62 -7.46
N GLU A 123 -39.70 -17.58 -7.33
CA GLU A 123 -40.42 -18.29 -6.28
C GLU A 123 -39.98 -19.76 -6.32
N ARG A 124 -39.32 -20.22 -5.26
CA ARG A 124 -39.17 -21.65 -5.04
C ARG A 124 -40.40 -22.08 -4.27
N ASN A 125 -41.15 -22.98 -4.88
CA ASN A 125 -42.29 -23.64 -4.29
C ASN A 125 -41.76 -24.53 -3.15
N ASP A 126 -41.88 -24.07 -1.90
CA ASP A 126 -41.59 -24.87 -0.71
C ASP A 126 -42.79 -25.80 -0.48
N GLN A 127 -42.82 -26.93 -1.19
CA GLN A 127 -43.64 -28.07 -0.80
C GLN A 127 -42.98 -28.72 0.43
N PRO A 128 -43.67 -28.84 1.58
CA PRO A 128 -43.13 -29.57 2.72
C PRO A 128 -42.97 -31.04 2.34
N LYS A 129 -41.73 -31.55 2.37
CA LYS A 129 -41.48 -32.98 2.33
C LYS A 129 -42.02 -33.58 3.62
N SER A 130 -43.09 -34.37 3.52
CA SER A 130 -43.63 -35.15 4.62
C SER A 130 -42.61 -36.18 5.08
N ASP A 131 -42.26 -36.15 6.36
CA ASP A 131 -41.46 -37.18 7.02
C ASP A 131 -42.27 -38.48 7.13
N THR A 132 -42.03 -39.42 6.22
CA THR A 132 -42.48 -40.80 6.39
C THR A 132 -41.39 -41.60 7.09
N TYR A 133 -41.62 -41.95 8.36
CA TYR A 133 -40.89 -43.01 9.05
C TYR A 133 -41.52 -44.35 8.68
N VAL A 134 -40.77 -45.21 7.99
CA VAL A 134 -41.09 -46.63 7.90
C VAL A 134 -40.31 -47.35 8.99
N LEU A 135 -41.02 -47.74 10.05
CA LEU A 135 -40.59 -48.74 11.01
C LEU A 135 -40.89 -50.11 10.39
N GLU A 136 -39.86 -50.82 9.95
CA GLU A 136 -39.98 -52.27 9.74
C GLU A 136 -39.30 -53.03 10.88
N LYS A 137 -39.98 -54.12 11.24
CA LYS A 137 -39.90 -54.91 12.47
C LYS A 137 -38.82 -55.98 12.40
#